data_AF-A0A7K4ADG0-F1
#
_entry.id   AF-A0A7K4ADG0-F1
#
_cell.length_a   1.000
_cell.length_b   1.000
_cell.length_c   1.000
_cell.angle_alpha   90.00
_cell.angle_beta   90.00
_cell.angle_gamma   90.00
#
_symmetry.space_group_name_H-M   'P 1'
#
loop_
_entity.id
_entity.type
_entity.pdbx_description
1 polymer ?
#
loop_
_entity_poly.entity_id
_entity_poly.type
_entity_poly.pdbx_seq_one_letter_code
_entity_poly.pdbx_strand_id
1 'polypeptide(L)'
;MKGTSKTTGSADKDEGPKRLKREMEAEEPLSQDDVVMDLDMIAEEVIFGKNPARTYALREVWYSSLKELISDPTVPDEAREEVMFLSLTNALLDMLMDVVPKEMALTFARNLDDYLAVTLVNKEYDIDLLKTFQDEFADAMGDDFQSEEQLMESLESFENEWWDNPRDELKGKSPNEALEEMADKHEL
;
A
#
# COMPACT_ATOMS: atom_id res chain seq x y z
N MET A 1 8.97 75.84 19.75
CA MET A 1 7.97 75.09 20.53
C MET A 1 7.32 74.09 19.58
N LYS A 2 7.67 72.78 19.63
CA LYS A 2 6.91 71.67 20.28
C LYS A 2 5.39 71.75 20.02
N GLY A 3 4.64 70.75 19.53
CA GLY A 3 4.89 69.35 19.19
C GLY A 3 3.57 68.63 18.80
N THR A 4 3.70 67.48 18.13
CA THR A 4 2.87 66.26 18.04
C THR A 4 1.54 66.10 18.83
N SER A 5 0.50 65.47 18.20
CA SER A 5 0.07 64.05 18.46
C SER A 5 -1.46 63.76 18.37
N LYS A 6 -1.79 62.69 17.60
CA LYS A 6 -2.77 61.58 17.73
C LYS A 6 -4.18 61.68 18.39
N THR A 7 -5.18 61.27 17.56
CA THR A 7 -6.26 60.24 17.72
C THR A 7 -6.73 59.74 19.11
N THR A 8 -8.06 59.61 19.36
CA THR A 8 -8.91 58.37 19.23
C THR A 8 -10.29 58.46 19.94
N GLY A 9 -11.35 57.92 19.29
CA GLY A 9 -12.53 57.18 19.82
C GLY A 9 -13.66 57.95 20.54
N SER A 10 -14.90 57.47 20.72
CA SER A 10 -15.84 56.50 20.10
C SER A 10 -17.14 56.54 20.96
N ALA A 11 -18.35 56.36 20.40
CA ALA A 11 -19.67 55.99 21.03
C ALA A 11 -20.83 56.51 20.14
N ASP A 12 -21.97 55.86 19.88
CA ASP A 12 -22.56 54.55 20.21
C ASP A 12 -23.90 54.40 19.42
N LYS A 13 -24.47 53.19 19.41
CA LYS A 13 -25.83 52.74 19.00
C LYS A 13 -26.06 52.30 17.54
N ASP A 14 -26.89 51.32 17.19
CA ASP A 14 -27.49 50.09 17.76
C ASP A 14 -28.57 49.69 16.74
N GLU A 15 -28.36 48.70 15.87
CA GLU A 15 -29.42 47.97 15.17
C GLU A 15 -28.93 46.55 14.84
N GLY A 16 -29.55 45.54 15.46
CA GLY A 16 -29.15 44.13 15.36
C GLY A 16 -29.50 43.46 14.01
N PRO A 17 -28.79 42.40 13.60
CA PRO A 17 -29.05 41.74 12.32
C PRO A 17 -30.17 40.69 12.44
N LYS A 18 -31.16 40.79 11.54
CA LYS A 18 -32.19 39.78 11.29
C LYS A 18 -31.55 38.43 10.94
N ARG A 19 -31.76 37.41 11.78
CA ARG A 19 -31.51 36.00 11.42
C ARG A 19 -32.49 35.57 10.34
N LEU A 20 -32.02 35.45 9.10
CA LEU A 20 -32.68 34.64 8.07
C LEU A 20 -32.58 33.17 8.51
N LYS A 21 -33.73 32.56 8.84
CA LYS A 21 -33.84 31.11 8.97
C LYS A 21 -33.67 30.52 7.57
N ARG A 22 -32.54 29.86 7.32
CA ARG A 22 -32.38 28.97 6.16
C ARG A 22 -33.13 27.69 6.52
N GLU A 23 -34.23 27.41 5.85
CA GLU A 23 -34.87 26.10 5.91
C GLU A 23 -33.87 25.09 5.34
N MET A 24 -33.45 24.13 6.16
CA MET A 24 -32.77 22.94 5.66
C MET A 24 -33.85 22.09 4.99
N GLU A 25 -33.89 22.10 3.66
CA GLU A 25 -34.53 21.03 2.92
C GLU A 25 -33.85 19.72 3.34
N ALA A 26 -34.67 18.72 3.69
CA ALA A 26 -34.16 17.40 4.02
C ALA A 26 -33.57 16.81 2.74
N GLU A 27 -32.24 16.71 2.69
CA GLU A 27 -31.55 16.00 1.60
C GLU A 27 -32.03 14.55 1.61
N GLU A 28 -32.52 14.08 0.45
CA GLU A 28 -32.83 12.68 0.24
C GLU A 28 -31.55 11.86 0.48
N PRO A 29 -31.64 10.69 1.14
CA PRO A 29 -30.46 9.88 1.38
C PRO A 29 -29.83 9.49 0.05
N LEU A 30 -28.56 9.89 -0.14
CA LEU A 30 -27.77 9.57 -1.33
C LEU A 30 -27.84 8.07 -1.62
N SER A 31 -28.07 7.72 -2.89
CA SER A 31 -28.03 6.33 -3.30
C SER A 31 -26.60 5.79 -3.14
N GLN A 32 -26.47 4.49 -2.91
CA GLN A 32 -25.16 3.85 -2.72
C GLN A 32 -24.26 4.04 -3.96
N ASP A 33 -24.84 4.11 -5.16
CA ASP A 33 -24.13 4.35 -6.42
C ASP A 33 -23.62 5.80 -6.54
N ASP A 34 -24.39 6.79 -6.06
CA ASP A 34 -23.96 8.21 -6.05
C ASP A 34 -22.80 8.44 -5.08
N VAL A 35 -22.78 7.72 -3.94
CA VAL A 35 -21.67 7.76 -2.97
C VAL A 35 -20.41 7.15 -3.56
N VAL A 36 -20.51 6.03 -4.29
CA VAL A 36 -19.36 5.38 -4.93
C VAL A 36 -18.77 6.26 -6.04
N MET A 37 -19.60 6.87 -6.89
CA MET A 37 -19.12 7.81 -7.92
C MET A 37 -18.44 9.05 -7.33
N ASP A 38 -18.94 9.59 -6.22
CA ASP A 38 -18.33 10.73 -5.53
C ASP A 38 -16.96 10.34 -4.95
N LEU A 39 -16.83 9.13 -4.39
CA LEU A 39 -15.54 8.63 -3.89
C LEU A 39 -14.51 8.46 -5.01
N ASP A 40 -14.89 7.95 -6.18
CA ASP A 40 -13.98 7.83 -7.33
C ASP A 40 -13.54 9.20 -7.86
N MET A 41 -14.45 10.16 -7.93
CA MET A 41 -14.12 11.54 -8.31
C MET A 41 -13.20 12.21 -7.30
N ILE A 42 -13.44 12.02 -5.99
CA ILE A 42 -12.58 12.51 -4.92
C ILE A 42 -11.21 11.83 -4.96
N ALA A 43 -11.16 10.53 -5.22
CA ALA A 43 -9.92 9.79 -5.37
C ALA A 43 -9.11 10.33 -6.57
N GLU A 44 -9.76 10.59 -7.71
CA GLU A 44 -9.10 11.20 -8.86
C GLU A 44 -8.61 12.61 -8.55
N GLU A 45 -9.39 13.47 -7.89
CA GLU A 45 -8.98 14.85 -7.62
C GLU A 45 -7.87 14.95 -6.55
N VAL A 46 -7.95 14.12 -5.51
CA VAL A 46 -7.13 14.28 -4.30
C VAL A 46 -6.00 13.26 -4.24
N ILE A 47 -6.22 12.04 -4.71
CA ILE A 47 -5.24 10.95 -4.65
C ILE A 47 -4.46 10.90 -5.97
N PHE A 48 -5.09 10.61 -7.11
CA PHE A 48 -4.36 10.33 -8.35
C PHE A 48 -3.94 11.59 -9.12
N GLY A 49 -4.85 12.55 -9.28
CA GLY A 49 -4.63 13.78 -10.05
C GLY A 49 -3.55 14.70 -9.48
N LYS A 50 -3.22 14.56 -8.18
CA LYS A 50 -2.11 15.29 -7.54
C LYS A 50 -0.76 14.58 -7.68
N ASN A 51 -0.72 13.32 -8.11
CA ASN A 51 0.53 12.57 -8.22
C ASN A 51 1.57 13.24 -9.11
N PRO A 52 1.24 13.82 -10.29
CA PRO A 52 2.24 14.54 -11.09
C PRO A 52 2.92 15.67 -10.31
N ALA A 53 2.16 16.46 -9.55
CA ALA A 53 2.71 17.52 -8.71
C ALA A 53 3.57 16.96 -7.56
N ARG A 54 3.11 15.88 -6.90
CA ARG A 54 3.88 15.18 -5.86
C ARG A 54 5.18 14.62 -6.41
N THR A 55 5.20 14.06 -7.61
CA THR A 55 6.42 13.56 -8.26
C THR A 55 7.44 14.67 -8.47
N TYR A 56 7.02 15.86 -8.91
CA TYR A 56 7.94 17.01 -9.03
C TYR A 56 8.45 17.50 -7.67
N ALA A 57 7.59 17.57 -6.66
CA ALA A 57 8.01 17.92 -5.31
C ALA A 57 9.00 16.89 -4.74
N LEU A 58 8.73 15.59 -4.90
CA LEU A 58 9.64 14.52 -4.48
C LEU A 58 10.97 14.58 -5.22
N ARG A 59 10.97 14.92 -6.51
CA ARG A 59 12.21 15.17 -7.25
C ARG A 59 13.03 16.29 -6.61
N GLU A 60 12.43 17.41 -6.20
CA GLU A 60 13.16 18.51 -5.56
C GLU A 60 13.78 18.10 -4.21
N VAL A 61 13.11 17.22 -3.46
CA VAL A 61 13.58 16.78 -2.14
C VAL A 61 14.61 15.65 -2.23
N TRP A 62 14.44 14.70 -3.15
CA TRP A 62 15.25 13.46 -3.18
C TRP A 62 16.32 13.43 -4.26
N TYR A 63 16.10 14.07 -5.41
CA TYR A 63 16.91 13.81 -6.60
C TYR A 63 18.37 14.23 -6.44
N SER A 64 18.65 15.36 -5.77
CA SER A 64 20.03 15.81 -5.54
C SER A 64 20.81 14.80 -4.70
N SER A 65 20.23 14.33 -3.60
CA SER A 65 20.86 13.37 -2.69
C SER A 65 21.07 12.02 -3.36
N LEU A 66 20.08 11.52 -4.12
CA LEU A 66 20.22 10.28 -4.89
C LEU A 66 21.30 10.40 -5.96
N LYS A 67 21.37 11.55 -6.65
CA LYS A 67 22.38 11.80 -7.67
C LYS A 67 23.80 11.84 -7.09
N GLU A 68 23.97 12.46 -5.94
CA GLU A 68 25.25 12.50 -5.23
C GLU A 68 25.70 11.09 -4.82
N LEU A 69 24.79 10.30 -4.27
CA LEU A 69 25.05 8.90 -3.87
C LEU A 69 25.57 8.06 -5.04
N ILE A 70 24.90 8.09 -6.19
CA ILE A 70 25.31 7.28 -7.35
C ILE A 70 26.54 7.86 -8.07
N SER A 71 26.86 9.13 -7.86
CA SER A 71 28.07 9.75 -8.41
C SER A 71 29.32 9.49 -7.55
N ASP A 72 29.17 8.78 -6.42
CA ASP A 72 30.29 8.39 -5.59
C ASP A 72 31.28 7.53 -6.41
N PRO A 73 32.59 7.88 -6.45
CA PRO A 73 33.60 7.15 -7.21
C PRO A 73 33.76 5.67 -6.81
N THR A 74 33.27 5.28 -5.62
CA THR A 74 33.29 3.90 -5.15
C THR A 74 32.18 3.03 -5.75
N VAL A 75 31.14 3.65 -6.33
CA VAL A 75 30.05 2.96 -7.00
C VAL A 75 30.44 2.69 -8.46
N PRO A 76 30.52 1.42 -8.90
CA PRO A 76 30.79 1.09 -10.30
C PRO A 76 29.72 1.69 -11.23
N ASP A 77 30.13 2.21 -12.39
CA ASP A 77 29.23 2.84 -13.36
C ASP A 77 28.04 1.93 -13.74
N GLU A 78 28.31 0.64 -13.92
CA GLU A 78 27.30 -0.38 -14.29
C GLU A 78 26.28 -0.66 -13.17
N ALA A 79 26.62 -0.36 -11.91
CA ALA A 79 25.76 -0.62 -10.75
C ALA A 79 24.98 0.63 -10.29
N ARG A 80 25.21 1.80 -10.89
CA ARG A 80 24.60 3.07 -10.43
C ARG A 80 23.08 3.05 -10.44
N GLU A 81 22.48 2.49 -11.48
CA GLU A 81 21.02 2.40 -11.60
C GLU A 81 20.43 1.47 -10.53
N GLU A 82 21.11 0.36 -10.25
CA GLU A 82 20.72 -0.57 -9.19
C GLU A 82 20.84 0.07 -7.80
N VAL A 83 21.94 0.78 -7.52
CA VAL A 83 22.10 1.54 -6.26
C VAL A 83 21.00 2.59 -6.11
N MET A 84 20.64 3.28 -7.20
CA MET A 84 19.53 4.24 -7.19
C MET A 84 18.20 3.57 -6.85
N PHE A 85 17.93 2.42 -7.48
CA PHE A 85 16.72 1.63 -7.23
C PHE A 85 16.64 1.15 -5.78
N LEU A 86 17.71 0.57 -5.24
CA LEU A 86 17.77 0.09 -3.86
C LEU A 86 17.56 1.23 -2.86
N SER A 87 18.22 2.37 -3.07
CA SER A 87 18.13 3.52 -2.18
C SER A 87 16.72 4.13 -2.17
N LEU A 88 16.11 4.27 -3.34
CA LEU A 88 14.74 4.77 -3.45
C LEU A 88 13.73 3.79 -2.86
N THR A 89 13.89 2.49 -3.13
CA THR A 89 13.00 1.44 -2.62
C THR A 89 13.06 1.37 -1.10
N ASN A 90 14.26 1.42 -0.51
CA ASN A 90 14.41 1.47 0.95
C ASN A 90 13.72 2.69 1.55
N ALA A 91 13.91 3.88 0.97
CA ALA A 91 13.27 5.11 1.47
C ALA A 91 11.74 5.06 1.38
N LEU A 92 11.19 4.40 0.35
CA LEU A 92 9.75 4.18 0.21
C LEU A 92 9.22 3.20 1.25
N LEU A 93 9.97 2.12 1.53
CA LEU A 93 9.64 1.16 2.59
C LEU A 93 9.70 1.82 3.97
N ASP A 94 10.71 2.64 4.26
CA ASP A 94 10.80 3.41 5.51
C ASP A 94 9.57 4.30 5.69
N MET A 95 9.20 5.07 4.64
CA MET A 95 8.01 5.92 4.67
C MET A 95 6.73 5.11 4.87
N LEU A 96 6.63 3.95 4.24
CA LEU A 96 5.49 3.05 4.39
C LEU A 96 5.40 2.53 5.82
N MET A 97 6.50 2.06 6.40
CA MET A 97 6.55 1.56 7.77
C MET A 97 6.27 2.66 8.81
N ASP A 98 6.66 3.91 8.53
CA ASP A 98 6.38 5.06 9.39
C ASP A 98 4.88 5.42 9.44
N VAL A 99 4.11 5.11 8.40
CA VAL A 99 2.65 5.38 8.37
C VAL A 99 1.80 4.20 8.83
N VAL A 100 2.38 3.00 8.93
CA VAL A 100 1.68 1.82 9.46
C VAL A 100 1.44 1.99 10.96
N PRO A 101 0.20 1.77 11.47
CA PRO A 101 -0.06 1.77 12.91
C PRO A 101 0.83 0.78 13.65
N LYS A 102 1.36 1.16 14.82
CA LYS A 102 2.35 0.37 15.56
C LYS A 102 1.86 -1.05 15.90
N GLU A 103 0.58 -1.18 16.19
CA GLU A 103 -0.11 -2.43 16.46
C GLU A 103 -0.14 -3.37 15.25
N MET A 104 -0.01 -2.85 14.03
CA MET A 104 0.01 -3.63 12.78
C MET A 104 1.41 -3.78 12.18
N ALA A 105 2.42 -3.06 12.68
CA ALA A 105 3.75 -3.00 12.08
C ALA A 105 4.40 -4.39 11.90
N LEU A 106 4.32 -5.25 12.92
CA LEU A 106 4.88 -6.60 12.85
C LEU A 106 4.15 -7.50 11.85
N THR A 107 2.82 -7.43 11.82
CA THR A 107 2.01 -8.19 10.86
C THR A 107 2.26 -7.70 9.43
N PHE A 108 2.38 -6.39 9.25
CA PHE A 108 2.66 -5.80 7.93
C PHE A 108 4.03 -6.22 7.41
N ALA A 109 5.06 -6.18 8.26
CA ALA A 109 6.40 -6.63 7.90
C ALA A 109 6.39 -8.10 7.44
N ARG A 110 5.84 -9.01 8.27
CA ARG A 110 5.73 -10.43 7.92
C ARG A 110 4.98 -10.67 6.62
N ASN A 111 3.85 -9.98 6.42
CA ASN A 111 3.08 -10.13 5.18
C ASN A 111 3.86 -9.64 3.95
N LEU A 112 4.69 -8.60 4.09
CA LEU A 112 5.57 -8.14 3.02
C LEU A 112 6.66 -9.18 2.72
N ASP A 113 7.24 -9.76 3.76
CA ASP A 113 8.27 -10.80 3.67
C ASP A 113 7.71 -12.06 2.98
N ASP A 114 6.54 -12.54 3.42
CA ASP A 114 5.82 -13.67 2.82
C ASP A 114 5.49 -13.40 1.33
N TYR A 115 4.99 -12.19 1.02
CA TYR A 115 4.71 -11.79 -0.36
C TYR A 115 5.98 -11.81 -1.23
N LEU A 116 7.10 -11.30 -0.72
CA LEU A 116 8.37 -11.31 -1.42
C LEU A 116 8.87 -12.74 -1.62
N ALA A 117 8.79 -13.60 -0.60
CA ALA A 117 9.18 -15.00 -0.69
C ALA A 117 8.38 -15.73 -1.78
N VAL A 118 7.04 -15.61 -1.79
CA VAL A 118 6.18 -16.19 -2.83
C VAL A 118 6.55 -15.66 -4.22
N THR A 119 6.73 -14.35 -4.36
CA THR A 119 7.05 -13.73 -5.66
C THR A 119 8.41 -14.18 -6.18
N LEU A 120 9.40 -14.32 -5.29
CA LEU A 120 10.74 -14.80 -5.64
C LEU A 120 10.73 -16.28 -6.03
N VAL A 121 9.99 -17.13 -5.31
CA VAL A 121 9.78 -18.54 -5.69
C VAL A 121 9.11 -18.64 -7.05
N ASN A 122 8.01 -17.93 -7.27
CA ASN A 122 7.32 -17.88 -8.56
C ASN A 122 8.27 -17.51 -9.70
N LYS A 123 9.13 -16.52 -9.49
CA LYS A 123 10.15 -16.09 -10.47
C LYS A 123 11.25 -17.13 -10.70
N GLU A 124 11.75 -17.79 -9.65
CA GLU A 124 12.84 -18.77 -9.74
C GLU A 124 12.41 -20.06 -10.47
N TYR A 125 11.18 -20.50 -10.23
CA TYR A 125 10.65 -21.75 -10.80
C TYR A 125 9.76 -21.54 -12.03
N ASP A 126 9.48 -20.28 -12.41
CA ASP A 126 8.59 -19.90 -13.52
C ASP A 126 7.17 -20.49 -13.34
N ILE A 127 6.61 -20.31 -12.14
CA ILE A 127 5.28 -20.78 -11.73
C ILE A 127 4.45 -19.68 -11.09
N ASP A 128 3.15 -19.95 -10.89
CA ASP A 128 2.28 -19.18 -10.01
C ASP A 128 1.77 -20.09 -8.89
N LEU A 129 2.48 -20.11 -7.76
CA LEU A 129 2.25 -21.05 -6.67
C LEU A 129 0.82 -21.00 -6.12
N LEU A 130 0.28 -19.79 -5.90
CA LEU A 130 -1.07 -19.62 -5.36
C LEU A 130 -2.14 -20.00 -6.37
N LYS A 131 -1.91 -19.73 -7.66
CA LYS A 131 -2.83 -20.17 -8.70
C LYS A 131 -2.81 -21.68 -8.86
N THR A 132 -1.64 -22.31 -8.84
CA THR A 132 -1.55 -23.77 -8.89
C THR A 132 -2.27 -24.41 -7.70
N PHE A 133 -2.13 -23.84 -6.50
CA PHE A 133 -2.89 -24.27 -5.33
C PHE A 133 -4.40 -24.22 -5.58
N GLN A 134 -4.91 -23.10 -6.10
CA GLN A 134 -6.34 -22.92 -6.39
C GLN A 134 -6.85 -23.89 -7.45
N ASP A 135 -6.10 -24.04 -8.55
CA ASP A 135 -6.47 -24.92 -9.66
C ASP A 135 -6.52 -26.39 -9.19
N GLU A 136 -5.52 -26.84 -8.42
CA GLU A 136 -5.48 -28.21 -7.90
C GLU A 136 -6.50 -28.47 -6.79
N PHE A 137 -6.78 -27.47 -5.95
CA PHE A 137 -7.86 -27.55 -4.98
C PHE A 137 -9.21 -27.77 -5.68
N ALA A 138 -9.50 -26.96 -6.70
CA ALA A 138 -10.73 -27.08 -7.48
C ALA A 138 -10.83 -28.42 -8.21
N ASP A 139 -9.72 -28.93 -8.75
CA ASP A 139 -9.68 -30.24 -9.42
C ASP A 139 -9.87 -31.41 -8.45
N ALA A 140 -9.33 -31.32 -7.23
CA ALA A 140 -9.38 -32.39 -6.23
C ALA A 140 -10.67 -32.41 -5.41
N MET A 141 -11.13 -31.24 -4.96
CA MET A 141 -12.28 -31.10 -4.04
C MET A 141 -13.58 -30.69 -4.77
N GLY A 142 -13.47 -30.17 -6.00
CA GLY A 142 -14.61 -29.64 -6.75
C GLY A 142 -14.99 -28.21 -6.35
N ASP A 143 -16.07 -27.70 -6.95
CA ASP A 143 -16.61 -26.36 -6.73
C ASP A 143 -18.02 -26.34 -6.10
N ASP A 144 -18.61 -27.52 -5.83
CA ASP A 144 -19.98 -27.67 -5.32
C ASP A 144 -20.02 -27.99 -3.81
N PHE A 145 -19.72 -26.99 -3.00
CA PHE A 145 -19.82 -27.06 -1.53
C PHE A 145 -21.23 -26.69 -1.05
N GLN A 146 -21.81 -27.52 -0.19
CA GLN A 146 -23.17 -27.32 0.32
C GLN A 146 -23.24 -26.34 1.51
N SER A 147 -22.09 -26.04 2.12
CA SER A 147 -21.96 -25.06 3.19
C SER A 147 -20.53 -24.49 3.26
N GLU A 148 -20.40 -23.32 3.88
CA GLU A 148 -19.10 -22.69 4.16
C GLU A 148 -18.22 -23.56 5.08
N GLU A 149 -18.84 -24.25 6.05
CA GLU A 149 -18.16 -25.20 6.95
C GLU A 149 -17.51 -26.33 6.15
N GLN A 150 -18.23 -26.92 5.19
CA GLN A 150 -17.70 -27.98 4.32
C GLN A 150 -16.54 -27.49 3.44
N LEU A 151 -16.64 -26.26 2.93
CA LEU A 151 -15.55 -25.64 2.17
C LEU A 151 -14.29 -25.46 3.04
N MET A 152 -14.45 -24.91 4.25
CA MET A 152 -13.32 -24.70 5.17
C MET A 152 -12.65 -26.01 5.58
N GLU A 153 -13.43 -27.06 5.90
CA GLU A 153 -12.88 -28.38 6.23
C GLU A 153 -12.10 -29.00 5.05
N SER A 154 -12.62 -28.84 3.83
CA SER A 154 -11.97 -29.36 2.62
C SER A 154 -10.69 -28.59 2.32
N LEU A 155 -10.71 -27.26 2.50
CA LEU A 155 -9.54 -26.40 2.33
C LEU A 155 -8.45 -26.76 3.33
N GLU A 156 -8.77 -26.86 4.62
CA GLU A 156 -7.81 -27.21 5.68
C GLU A 156 -7.18 -28.58 5.41
N SER A 157 -7.98 -29.58 5.02
CA SER A 157 -7.47 -30.91 4.69
C SER A 157 -6.51 -30.87 3.49
N PHE A 158 -6.83 -30.08 2.46
CA PHE A 158 -5.99 -29.97 1.27
C PHE A 158 -4.70 -29.20 1.56
N GLU A 159 -4.78 -28.07 2.26
CA GLU A 159 -3.63 -27.23 2.64
C GLU A 159 -2.60 -28.02 3.44
N ASN A 160 -3.04 -28.77 4.45
CA ASN A 160 -2.15 -29.55 5.32
C ASN A 160 -1.28 -30.55 4.56
N GLU A 161 -1.74 -31.05 3.42
CA GLU A 161 -0.96 -31.97 2.58
C GLU A 161 -0.20 -31.22 1.49
N TRP A 162 -0.83 -30.23 0.85
CA TRP A 162 -0.30 -29.61 -0.35
C TRP A 162 0.98 -28.80 -0.10
N TRP A 163 1.04 -28.04 1.01
CA TRP A 163 2.17 -27.16 1.32
C TRP A 163 3.45 -27.93 1.71
N ASP A 164 3.31 -29.17 2.18
CA ASP A 164 4.42 -30.00 2.66
C ASP A 164 4.81 -31.13 1.71
N ASN A 165 4.04 -31.37 0.65
CA ASN A 165 4.35 -32.43 -0.31
C ASN A 165 5.31 -31.96 -1.43
N PRO A 166 6.31 -32.78 -1.80
CA PRO A 166 7.21 -32.50 -2.94
C PRO A 166 6.48 -32.30 -4.27
N ARG A 167 6.91 -31.31 -5.07
CA ARG A 167 6.30 -30.98 -6.36
C ARG A 167 7.35 -30.93 -7.47
N ASP A 168 7.02 -31.48 -8.63
CA ASP A 168 7.95 -31.61 -9.77
C ASP A 168 8.39 -30.24 -10.30
N GLU A 169 7.46 -29.29 -10.38
CA GLU A 169 7.69 -27.89 -10.76
C GLU A 169 8.62 -27.15 -9.80
N LEU A 170 8.67 -27.58 -8.54
CA LEU A 170 9.61 -27.09 -7.52
C LEU A 170 10.88 -27.96 -7.43
N LYS A 171 11.18 -28.75 -8.47
CA LYS A 171 12.35 -29.64 -8.55
C LYS A 171 12.40 -30.66 -7.40
N GLY A 172 11.24 -31.11 -6.93
CA GLY A 172 11.09 -32.09 -5.86
C GLY A 172 11.13 -31.52 -4.44
N LYS A 173 11.05 -30.19 -4.27
CA LYS A 173 10.83 -29.55 -2.97
C LYS A 173 9.34 -29.39 -2.70
N SER A 174 8.97 -29.28 -1.42
CA SER A 174 7.64 -28.79 -1.06
C SER A 174 7.54 -27.27 -1.24
N PRO A 175 6.32 -26.72 -1.39
CA PRO A 175 6.09 -25.29 -1.33
C PRO A 175 6.69 -24.62 -0.09
N ASN A 176 6.48 -25.20 1.10
CA ASN A 176 7.04 -24.66 2.36
C ASN A 176 8.57 -24.65 2.35
N GLU A 177 9.21 -25.73 1.89
CA GLU A 177 10.67 -25.80 1.77
C GLU A 177 11.21 -24.74 0.79
N ALA A 178 10.52 -24.54 -0.34
CA ALA A 178 10.92 -23.56 -1.34
C ALA A 178 10.77 -22.12 -0.81
N LEU A 179 9.72 -21.85 -0.03
CA LEU A 179 9.49 -20.54 0.61
C LEU A 179 10.51 -20.27 1.71
N GLU A 180 10.75 -21.23 2.60
CA GLU A 180 11.73 -21.11 3.71
C GLU A 180 13.14 -20.88 3.16
N GLU A 181 13.59 -21.66 2.18
CA GLU A 181 14.91 -21.47 1.57
C GLU A 181 15.03 -20.11 0.88
N MET A 182 13.95 -19.62 0.26
CA MET A 182 13.97 -18.34 -0.43
C MET A 182 13.98 -17.16 0.55
N ALA A 183 13.25 -17.27 1.66
CA ALA A 183 13.27 -16.30 2.76
C ALA A 183 14.67 -16.24 3.41
N ASP A 184 15.22 -17.40 3.77
CA ASP A 184 16.57 -17.51 4.35
C ASP A 184 17.65 -16.92 3.44
N LYS A 185 17.56 -17.19 2.13
CA LYS A 185 18.51 -16.68 1.14
C LYS A 185 18.51 -15.15 1.05
N HIS A 186 17.38 -14.50 1.34
CA HIS A 186 17.20 -13.05 1.21
C HIS A 186 17.10 -12.32 2.56
N GLU A 187 17.27 -13.03 3.68
CA GLU A 187 17.14 -12.50 5.04
C GLU A 187 15.79 -11.80 5.28
N LEU A 188 14.72 -12.41 4.75
CA LEU A 188 13.32 -12.00 4.96
C LEU A 188 12.76 -12.61 6.25
#